data_AF-A0A7M3M8Y8-F1
#
_entry.id   AF-A0A7M3M8Y8-F1
#
_cell.length_a   1.000
_cell.length_b   1.000
_cell.length_c   1.000
_cell.angle_alpha   90.00
_cell.angle_beta   90.00
_cell.angle_gamma   90.00
#
_symmetry.space_group_name_H-M   'P 1'
#
loop_
_entity.id
_entity.type
_entity.pdbx_description
1 polymer ?
#
loop_
_entity_poly.entity_id
_entity_poly.type
_entity_poly.pdbx_seq_one_letter_code
_entity_poly.pdbx_strand_id
1 'polypeptide(L)' 'MSSIDKSGTYALGTRTVKRLGYGAMQLAGPGVFGPPKDKQAALDVLREAV' A
#
# COMPACT_ATOMS: atom_id res chain seq x y z
N MET A 1 -17.23 -4.32 -0.22
CA MET A 1 -15.84 -3.81 -0.18
C MET A 1 -15.83 -2.50 0.61
N SER A 2 -14.95 -2.36 1.60
CA SER A 2 -14.80 -1.10 2.34
C SER A 2 -13.94 -0.15 1.50
N SER A 3 -14.47 1.01 1.11
CA SER A 3 -13.68 2.03 0.40
C SER A 3 -12.80 2.80 1.40
N ILE A 4 -11.54 2.99 1.04
CA ILE A 4 -10.53 3.73 1.81
C ILE A 4 -10.93 5.20 1.98
N ASP A 5 -11.81 5.74 1.15
CA ASP A 5 -12.31 7.11 1.27
C ASP A 5 -13.05 7.38 2.57
N LYS A 6 -13.67 6.34 3.14
CA LYS A 6 -14.36 6.43 4.43
C LYS A 6 -13.41 6.48 5.63
N SER A 7 -12.11 6.26 5.42
CA SER A 7 -11.10 6.34 6.50
C SER A 7 -10.80 7.77 6.96
N GLY A 8 -11.28 8.78 6.22
CA GLY A 8 -10.94 10.18 6.47
C GLY A 8 -9.48 10.49 6.14
N THR A 9 -9.01 11.66 6.58
CA THR A 9 -7.65 12.13 6.33
C THR A 9 -6.97 12.64 7.59
N TYR A 10 -5.64 12.76 7.56
CA TYR A 10 -4.81 13.27 8.65
C TYR A 10 -3.64 14.09 8.10
N ALA A 11 -3.25 15.13 8.83
CA ALA A 11 -2.08 15.94 8.50
C ALA A 11 -0.79 15.26 8.97
N LEU A 12 0.02 14.78 8.04
CA LEU A 12 1.33 14.20 8.27
C LEU A 12 2.41 15.18 7.78
N GLY A 13 2.91 16.02 8.70
CA GLY A 13 3.79 17.13 8.35
C GLY A 13 3.07 18.12 7.43
N THR A 14 3.60 18.34 6.23
CA THR A 14 3.00 19.23 5.22
C THR A 14 2.05 18.52 4.25
N ARG A 15 1.80 17.21 4.43
CA ARG A 15 0.96 16.41 3.53
C ARG A 15 -0.31 15.96 4.24
N THR A 16 -1.44 15.96 3.52
CA THR A 16 -2.68 15.32 3.96
C THR A 16 -2.73 13.91 3.40
N VAL A 17 -2.86 12.90 4.26
CA VAL A 17 -2.88 11.47 3.90
C VAL A 17 -4.18 10.81 4.36
N LYS A 18 -4.57 9.71 3.72
CA LYS A 18 -5.66 8.84 4.21
C LYS A 18 -5.22 8.19 5.53
N ARG A 19 -6.17 7.94 6.44
CA ARG A 19 -5.84 7.36 7.77
C ARG A 19 -5.57 5.85 7.72
N LEU A 20 -5.89 5.22 6.60
CA LEU A 20 -5.51 3.84 6.28
C LEU A 20 -4.59 3.85 5.05
N GLY A 21 -3.61 2.94 5.05
CA GLY A 21 -2.68 2.73 3.95
C GLY A 21 -2.28 1.27 3.82
N TYR A 22 -1.59 0.93 2.74
CA TYR A 22 -1.15 -0.43 2.45
C TYR A 22 0.32 -0.65 2.83
N GLY A 23 0.59 -1.67 3.66
CA GLY A 23 1.95 -2.07 4.02
C GLY A 23 2.58 -2.95 2.93
N ALA A 24 3.58 -2.43 2.22
CA ALA A 24 4.16 -3.08 1.04
C ALA A 24 5.33 -4.05 1.34
N MET A 25 5.73 -4.23 2.61
CA MET A 25 6.97 -4.95 2.97
C MET A 25 7.00 -6.39 2.44
N GLN A 26 5.88 -7.10 2.48
CA GLN A 26 5.80 -8.51 2.08
C GLN A 26 5.61 -8.74 0.57
N LEU A 27 5.50 -7.69 -0.24
CA LEU A 27 5.42 -7.84 -1.71
C LEU A 27 6.65 -8.58 -2.26
N ALA A 28 7.81 -8.42 -1.62
CA ALA A 28 9.05 -9.10 -1.99
C ALA A 28 9.02 -10.63 -1.76
N GLY A 29 8.10 -11.15 -0.92
CA GLY A 29 7.98 -12.56 -0.56
C GLY A 29 8.45 -12.87 0.88
N PRO A 30 8.45 -14.15 1.30
CA PRO A 30 8.85 -14.54 2.66
C PRO A 30 10.35 -14.24 2.94
N GLY A 31 10.69 -13.75 4.14
CA GLY A 31 12.10 -13.55 4.56
C GLY A 31 12.81 -12.30 4.01
N VAL A 32 12.02 -11.28 3.65
CA VAL A 32 12.30 -10.09 2.82
C VAL A 32 13.70 -9.47 2.82
N PHE A 33 14.32 -9.48 1.63
CA PHE A 33 15.06 -8.38 0.97
C PHE A 33 15.13 -8.78 -0.52
N GLY A 34 15.05 -7.82 -1.44
CA GLY A 34 15.09 -8.10 -2.89
C GLY A 34 13.76 -7.88 -3.62
N PRO A 35 13.72 -8.09 -4.95
CA PRO A 35 12.54 -7.83 -5.77
C PRO A 35 11.42 -8.87 -5.55
N PRO A 36 10.13 -8.51 -5.77
CA PRO A 36 9.04 -9.46 -5.77
C PRO A 36 9.25 -10.56 -6.83
N LYS A 37 8.90 -11.81 -6.48
CA LYS A 37 8.90 -12.95 -7.42
C LYS A 37 8.05 -12.66 -8.65
N ASP A 38 6.91 -11.99 -8.45
CA ASP A 38 6.02 -11.52 -9.51
C ASP A 38 5.85 -10.00 -9.39
N LYS A 39 6.58 -9.28 -10.25
CA LYS A 39 6.52 -7.83 -10.32
C LYS A 39 5.15 -7.34 -10.77
N GLN A 40 4.50 -8.04 -11.70
CA GLN A 40 3.22 -7.58 -12.24
C GLN A 40 2.12 -7.70 -11.18
N ALA A 41 2.04 -8.83 -10.49
CA ALA A 41 1.10 -9.00 -9.39
C ALA A 41 1.34 -7.99 -8.26
N ALA A 42 2.61 -7.71 -7.92
CA ALA A 42 2.93 -6.68 -6.94
C ALA A 42 2.45 -5.29 -7.38
N LEU A 43 2.58 -4.94 -8.66
CA LEU A 43 2.07 -3.69 -9.19
C LEU A 43 0.53 -3.63 -9.18
N ASP A 44 -0.14 -4.74 -9.49
CA ASP A 44 -1.60 -4.79 -9.52
C ASP A 44 -2.19 -4.59 -8.12
N VAL A 45 -1.59 -5.19 -7.09
CA VAL A 45 -1.97 -4.95 -5.69
C VAL A 45 -1.76 -3.48 -5.31
N LEU A 46 -0.63 -2.88 -5.71
CA LEU A 46 -0.36 -1.48 -5.39
C LEU A 46 -1.32 -0.51 -6.09
N ARG A 47 -1.78 -0.84 -7.31
CA ARG A 47 -2.78 -0.06 -8.04
C ARG A 47 -4.16 -0.14 -7.39
N GLU A 48 -4.53 -1.32 -6.89
CA GLU A 48 -5.80 -1.49 -6.16
C GLU A 48 -5.79 -0.77 -4.81
N ALA A 49 -4.62 -0.59 -4.19
CA ALA A 49 -4.50 0.03 -2.89
C ALA A 49 -4.66 1.56 -2.87
N VAL A 50 -4.69 2.24 -4.02
CA VAL A 50 -4.62 3.71 -4.16
C VAL A 50 -5.82 4.34 -4.83
#